data_AF-A0A6I2XX67-F1
#
_entry.id   AF-A0A6I2XX67-F1
#
_cell.length_a   1.000
_cell.length_b   1.000
_cell.length_c   1.000
_cell.angle_alpha   90.00
_cell.angle_beta   90.00
_cell.angle_gamma   90.00
#
_symmetry.space_group_name_H-M   'P 1'
#
loop_
_entity.id
_entity.type
_entity.pdbx_description
1 polymer ?
#
loop_
_entity_poly.entity_id
_entity_poly.type
_entity_poly.pdbx_seq_one_letter_code
_entity_poly.pdbx_strand_id
1 'polypeptide(L)' 'MLRDSLTVLAAFLLGTAVSALLGASSLGVALTFGQIAFAGTLTWVLLRR' A
#
# COMPACT_ATOMS: atom_id res chain seq x y z
N MET A 1 -13.33 4.21 10.58
CA MET A 1 -12.64 5.51 10.38
C MET A 1 -11.15 5.40 10.69
N LEU A 2 -10.66 5.69 11.91
CA LEU A 2 -9.20 5.69 12.19
C LEU A 2 -8.52 4.34 11.92
N ARG A 3 -9.15 3.23 12.32
CA ARG A 3 -8.63 1.87 12.08
C ARG A 3 -8.49 1.56 10.59
N ASP A 4 -9.45 1.97 9.78
CA ASP A 4 -9.46 1.70 8.35
C ASP A 4 -8.44 2.58 7.63
N SER A 5 -8.31 3.85 8.04
CA SER A 5 -7.23 4.74 7.57
C SER A 5 -5.84 4.16 7.89
N LEU A 6 -5.64 3.64 9.11
CA LEU A 6 -4.38 2.97 9.48
C LEU A 6 -4.13 1.70 8.65
N THR A 7 -5.18 0.94 8.34
CA THR A 7 -5.08 -0.29 7.54
C THR A 7 -4.60 0.02 6.13
N VAL A 8 -5.19 1.04 5.50
CA VAL A 8 -4.82 1.48 4.15
C VAL A 8 -3.41 2.09 4.13
N LEU A 9 -3.04 2.87 5.15
CA LEU A 9 -1.68 3.41 5.29
C LEU A 9 -0.64 2.30 5.50
N ALA A 10 -0.95 1.30 6.33
CA ALA A 10 -0.07 0.16 6.53
C ALA A 10 0.13 -0.63 5.23
N ALA A 11 -0.92 -0.83 4.43
CA ALA A 11 -0.80 -1.49 3.13
C ALA A 11 0.11 -0.74 2.16
N PHE A 12 0.01 0.59 2.12
CA PHE A 12 0.93 1.43 1.34
C PHE A 12 2.38 1.22 1.77
N LEU A 13 2.67 1.38 3.07
CA LEU A 13 4.02 1.28 3.62
C LEU A 13 4.60 -0.13 3.42
N LEU A 14 3.82 -1.17 3.65
CA LEU A 14 4.24 -2.56 3.44
C LEU A 14 4.48 -2.85 1.96
N GLY A 15 3.58 -2.40 1.07
CA GLY A 15 3.75 -2.58 -0.38
C GLY A 15 5.02 -1.89 -0.89
N THR A 16 5.28 -0.66 -0.44
CA THR A 16 6.53 0.05 -0.77
C THR A 16 7.76 -0.64 -0.19
N ALA A 17 7.73 -1.02 1.09
CA ALA A 17 8.87 -1.67 1.74
C ALA A 17 9.19 -3.02 1.09
N VAL A 18 8.18 -3.84 0.79
CA VAL A 18 8.35 -5.12 0.11
C VAL A 18 8.97 -4.91 -1.28
N SER A 19 8.46 -3.95 -2.05
CA SER A 19 9.02 -3.66 -3.37
C SER A 19 10.48 -3.17 -3.30
N ALA A 20 10.80 -2.31 -2.33
CA ALA A 20 12.16 -1.86 -2.10
C ALA A 20 13.10 -3.02 -1.71
N LEU A 21 12.66 -3.91 -0.83
CA LEU A 21 13.42 -5.09 -0.41
C LEU A 21 13.61 -6.11 -1.54
N LEU A 22 12.67 -6.19 -2.48
CA LEU A 22 12.75 -7.06 -3.65
C LEU A 22 13.55 -6.45 -4.82
N GLY A 23 14.19 -5.29 -4.61
CA GLY A 23 15.11 -4.70 -5.59
C GLY A 23 14.46 -3.75 -6.59
N ALA A 24 13.45 -2.98 -6.18
CA ALA A 24 12.92 -1.89 -7.01
C ALA A 24 14.04 -1.01 -7.57
N SER A 25 14.01 -0.74 -8.88
CA SER A 25 15.06 0.01 -9.58
C SER A 25 15.16 1.48 -9.20
N SER A 26 14.12 2.03 -8.56
CA SER A 26 14.11 3.38 -8.00
C SER A 26 13.06 3.48 -6.89
N LEU A 27 13.17 4.54 -6.08
CA LEU A 27 12.15 4.87 -5.10
C LEU A 27 10.77 5.08 -5.75
N GLY A 28 10.73 5.66 -6.95
CA GLY A 28 9.48 5.84 -7.71
C GLY A 28 8.78 4.52 -8.00
N VAL A 29 9.53 3.48 -8.41
CA VAL A 29 8.97 2.14 -8.64
C VAL A 29 8.43 1.54 -7.34
N ALA A 30 9.18 1.63 -6.23
CA ALA A 30 8.72 1.13 -4.94
C ALA A 30 7.44 1.84 -4.44
N LEU A 31 7.35 3.15 -4.64
CA LEU A 31 6.17 3.94 -4.30
C LEU A 31 4.96 3.54 -5.15
N THR A 32 5.14 3.24 -6.44
CA THR A 32 4.06 2.74 -7.31
C THR A 32 3.47 1.42 -6.78
N PHE A 33 4.31 0.48 -6.35
CA PHE A 33 3.81 -0.76 -5.72
C PHE A 33 3.05 -0.49 -4.41
N GLY A 34 3.52 0.47 -3.61
CA GLY A 34 2.78 0.96 -2.45
C GLY A 34 1.41 1.52 -2.81
N GLN A 35 1.31 2.33 -3.88
CA GLN A 35 0.04 2.90 -4.36
C GLN A 35 -0.93 1.81 -4.84
N ILE A 36 -0.43 0.74 -5.48
CA ILE A 36 -1.26 -0.40 -5.88
C ILE A 36 -1.83 -1.10 -4.63
N ALA A 37 -0.98 -1.36 -3.63
CA ALA A 37 -1.40 -1.97 -2.36
C ALA A 37 -2.40 -1.09 -1.59
N PHE A 38 -2.18 0.22 -1.58
CA PHE A 38 -3.11 1.22 -1.05
C PHE A 38 -4.47 1.12 -1.74
N ALA A 39 -4.50 1.19 -3.08
CA ALA A 39 -5.73 1.20 -3.85
C ALA A 39 -6.52 -0.09 -3.64
N GLY A 40 -5.87 -1.26 -3.72
CA GLY A 40 -6.53 -2.54 -3.48
C GLY A 40 -7.12 -2.66 -2.07
N THR A 41 -6.38 -2.19 -1.05
CA THR A 41 -6.85 -2.22 0.34
C THR A 41 -7.98 -1.21 0.56
N LEU A 42 -7.90 -0.02 -0.04
CA LEU A 42 -8.96 0.97 0.01
C LEU A 42 -10.25 0.41 -0.62
N THR A 43 -10.16 -0.21 -1.79
CA THR A 43 -11.30 -0.87 -2.42
C THR A 43 -11.89 -1.97 -1.51
N TRP A 44 -11.04 -2.76 -0.86
CA TRP A 44 -11.50 -3.77 0.09
C TRP A 44 -12.22 -3.17 1.29
N VAL A 45 -11.68 -2.10 1.88
CA VAL A 45 -12.32 -1.37 2.99
C VAL A 45 -13.69 -0.86 2.54
N LEU A 46 -13.78 -0.16 1.40
CA LEU A 46 -15.03 0.42 0.91
C LEU A 46 -16.10 -0.63 0.60
N LEU A 47 -15.72 -1.84 0.20
CA LEU A 47 -16.65 -2.91 -0.14
C LEU A 47 -17.09 -3.77 1.04
N ARG A 48 -16.27 -3.88 2.10
CA ARG A 48 -16.48 -4.86 3.19
C ARG A 48 -16.53 -4.28 4.59
N ARG A 49 -16.27 -2.99 4.78
CA ARG A 49 -16.27 -2.32 6.08
C ARG A 49 -17.09 -1.04 6.05
#